data_AF-A0A6N4VHL7-F1
#
_entry.id   AF-A0A6N4VHL7-F1
#
_cell.length_a   1.000
_cell.length_b   1.000
_cell.length_c   1.000
_cell.angle_alpha   90.00
_cell.angle_beta   90.00
_cell.angle_gamma   90.00
#
_symmetry.space_group_name_H-M   'P 1'
#
loop_
_entity.id
_entity.type
_entity.pdbx_description
1 polymer ?
#
loop_
_entity_poly.entity_id
_entity_poly.type
_entity_poly.pdbx_seq_one_letter_code
_entity_poly.pdbx_strand_id
1 'polypeptide(L)'
;MLDALSWDNSLVAKGYRRVDRDQRFLLAEDMRDWLPADDPVWLVIEVVESLDTAALHAGRKTGGVGRAGYDPDMLLTLLIWGWAQGQRSSRRLERLCHRDVAFRIICAGDVPDHVTISRFRADCADAAADLFTQVLMLCAKLGLARLGVVALDGVKIAANASLSANRTGEGLAAALAEQARRAAAEHAATDTAEDAAPTEGGDDRTPAGDDESAVAGRSNPGSDC
;
A
#
# COMPACT_ATOMS: atom_id res chain seq x y z
N MET A 1 30.78 -53.84 -33.07
CA MET A 1 31.23 -53.76 -31.66
C MET A 1 30.71 -52.44 -31.15
N LEU A 2 29.53 -52.50 -30.51
CA LEU A 2 28.75 -51.36 -30.03
C LEU A 2 29.33 -50.91 -28.69
N ASP A 3 30.00 -49.76 -28.66
CA ASP A 3 30.39 -49.11 -27.40
C ASP A 3 29.42 -47.98 -27.09
N ALA A 4 28.49 -48.34 -26.21
CA ALA A 4 27.81 -47.53 -25.20
C ALA A 4 27.91 -46.00 -25.34
N LEU A 5 26.94 -45.42 -26.05
CA LEU A 5 26.40 -44.11 -25.68
C LEU A 5 25.78 -44.25 -24.28
N SER A 6 26.56 -44.00 -23.22
CA SER A 6 26.03 -43.90 -21.86
C SER A 6 25.18 -42.62 -21.77
N TRP A 7 23.88 -42.77 -22.00
CA TRP A 7 22.84 -41.78 -21.67
C TRP A 7 22.56 -41.74 -20.16
N ASP A 8 23.57 -42.00 -19.33
CA ASP A 8 23.42 -41.94 -17.90
C ASP A 8 23.91 -40.57 -17.41
N ASN A 9 22.97 -39.85 -16.80
CA ASN A 9 23.18 -38.72 -15.88
C ASN A 9 22.98 -37.28 -16.41
N SER A 10 22.25 -37.06 -17.51
CA SER A 10 21.96 -35.71 -18.04
C SER A 10 20.69 -35.02 -17.52
N LEU A 11 19.88 -35.67 -16.68
CA LEU A 11 18.61 -35.12 -16.17
C LEU A 11 18.46 -35.24 -14.66
N VAL A 12 19.55 -35.08 -13.91
CA VAL A 12 19.47 -34.94 -12.45
C VAL A 12 19.97 -33.56 -12.05
N ALA A 13 19.20 -32.87 -11.21
CA ALA A 13 19.62 -31.59 -10.65
C ALA A 13 20.82 -31.82 -9.73
N LYS A 14 22.04 -31.61 -10.25
CA LYS A 14 23.30 -31.80 -9.51
C LYS A 14 23.66 -30.62 -8.58
N GLY A 15 22.73 -29.68 -8.37
CA GLY A 15 22.96 -28.51 -7.55
C GLY A 15 21.75 -27.56 -7.45
N TYR A 16 21.92 -26.50 -6.68
CA TYR A 16 20.92 -25.44 -6.55
C TYR A 16 20.92 -24.53 -7.78
N ARG A 17 19.78 -23.88 -8.06
CA ARG A 17 19.70 -22.82 -9.07
C ARG A 17 20.59 -21.65 -8.62
N ARG A 18 21.43 -21.13 -9.53
CA ARG A 18 22.24 -19.94 -9.27
C ARG A 18 21.33 -18.75 -9.01
N VAL A 19 21.64 -17.98 -7.96
CA VAL A 19 20.99 -16.70 -7.68
C VAL A 19 21.79 -15.61 -8.37
N ASP A 20 21.22 -14.98 -9.39
CA ASP A 20 21.80 -13.84 -10.10
C ASP A 20 20.93 -12.60 -9.87
N ARG A 21 21.46 -11.63 -9.12
CA ARG A 21 20.77 -10.37 -8.79
C ARG A 21 21.15 -9.23 -9.74
N ASP A 22 22.19 -9.42 -10.55
CA ASP A 22 22.67 -8.46 -11.53
C ASP A 22 22.03 -8.68 -12.91
N GLN A 23 21.28 -9.78 -13.07
CA GLN A 23 20.48 -10.08 -14.23
C GLN A 23 19.54 -8.92 -14.56
N ARG A 24 19.76 -8.30 -15.72
CA ARG A 24 18.92 -7.22 -16.22
C ARG A 24 17.74 -7.78 -17.01
N PHE A 25 16.64 -7.06 -16.99
CA PHE A 25 15.51 -7.30 -17.90
C PHE A 25 15.85 -6.78 -19.29
N LEU A 26 15.45 -7.54 -20.33
CA LEU A 26 15.63 -7.13 -21.73
C LEU A 26 14.64 -6.04 -22.14
N LEU A 27 13.42 -6.10 -21.60
CA LEU A 27 12.33 -5.14 -21.79
C LEU A 27 11.76 -4.76 -20.42
N ALA A 28 11.04 -3.63 -20.34
CA ALA A 28 10.29 -3.29 -19.13
C ALA A 28 9.22 -4.37 -18.87
N GLU A 29 9.14 -4.82 -17.63
CA GLU A 29 8.08 -5.73 -17.18
C GLU A 29 6.73 -5.02 -17.09
N ASP A 30 5.64 -5.76 -17.29
CA ASP A 30 4.31 -5.30 -16.91
C ASP A 30 4.13 -5.46 -15.39
N MET A 31 3.74 -4.38 -14.70
CA MET A 31 3.50 -4.42 -13.26
C MET A 31 2.37 -5.38 -12.88
N ARG A 32 1.47 -5.69 -13.81
CA ARG A 32 0.39 -6.68 -13.63
C ARG A 32 0.92 -8.10 -13.46
N ASP A 33 2.12 -8.38 -13.96
CA ASP A 33 2.76 -9.70 -13.83
C ASP A 33 3.47 -9.87 -12.48
N TRP A 34 3.60 -8.81 -11.68
CA TRP A 34 4.31 -8.87 -10.40
C TRP A 34 3.50 -9.55 -9.29
N LEU A 35 2.18 -9.58 -9.41
CA LEU A 35 1.28 -10.26 -8.48
C LEU A 35 0.34 -11.21 -9.22
N PRO A 36 -0.11 -12.29 -8.56
CA PRO A 36 -1.19 -13.13 -9.07
C PRO A 36 -2.45 -12.31 -9.40
N ALA A 37 -3.21 -12.75 -10.40
CA ALA A 37 -4.45 -12.08 -10.81
C ALA A 37 -5.56 -12.11 -9.74
N ASP A 38 -5.48 -13.04 -8.79
CA ASP A 38 -6.41 -13.19 -7.66
C ASP A 38 -5.92 -12.47 -6.39
N ASP A 39 -4.84 -11.68 -6.47
CA ASP A 39 -4.36 -10.88 -5.34
C ASP A 39 -5.43 -9.85 -4.92
N PRO A 40 -5.74 -9.73 -3.61
CA PRO A 40 -6.80 -8.85 -3.13
C PRO A 40 -6.54 -7.36 -3.39
N VAL A 41 -5.32 -6.93 -3.72
CA VAL A 41 -5.05 -5.53 -4.11
C VAL A 41 -5.86 -5.12 -5.34
N TRP A 42 -6.06 -6.04 -6.30
CA TRP A 42 -6.81 -5.77 -7.53
C TRP A 42 -8.27 -5.47 -7.23
N LEU A 43 -8.87 -6.21 -6.29
CA LEU A 43 -10.23 -5.95 -5.83
C LEU A 43 -10.36 -4.55 -5.21
N VAL A 44 -9.37 -4.10 -4.43
CA VAL A 44 -9.42 -2.76 -3.82
C VAL A 44 -9.34 -1.68 -4.90
N ILE A 45 -8.48 -1.85 -5.90
CA ILE A 45 -8.38 -0.94 -7.06
C ILE A 45 -9.74 -0.86 -7.78
N GLU A 46 -10.33 -2.01 -8.14
CA GLU A 46 -11.63 -2.08 -8.82
C GLU A 46 -12.76 -1.45 -8.00
N VAL A 47 -12.78 -1.69 -6.68
CA VAL A 47 -13.77 -1.09 -5.78
C VAL A 47 -13.64 0.42 -5.81
N VAL A 48 -12.44 0.97 -5.66
CA VAL A 48 -12.24 2.43 -5.67
C VAL A 48 -12.61 3.03 -7.02
N GLU A 49 -12.27 2.39 -8.14
CA GLU A 49 -12.69 2.82 -9.49
C GLU A 49 -14.22 2.87 -9.65
N SER A 50 -14.96 2.07 -8.87
CA SER A 50 -16.43 2.06 -8.88
C SER A 50 -17.09 3.10 -7.97
N LEU A 51 -16.33 3.76 -7.09
CA LEU A 51 -16.84 4.78 -6.17
C LEU A 51 -16.94 6.15 -6.87
N ASP A 52 -17.93 6.94 -6.46
CA ASP A 52 -17.98 8.36 -6.77
C ASP A 52 -17.04 9.12 -5.83
N THR A 53 -15.86 9.44 -6.33
CA THR A 53 -14.80 10.19 -5.66
C THR A 53 -14.77 11.68 -6.06
N ALA A 54 -15.80 12.18 -6.74
CA ALA A 54 -15.81 13.56 -7.26
C ALA A 54 -15.53 14.63 -6.19
N ALA A 55 -15.98 14.41 -4.95
CA ALA A 55 -15.68 15.30 -3.82
C ALA A 55 -14.17 15.39 -3.51
N LEU A 56 -13.44 14.28 -3.61
CA LEU A 56 -11.99 14.23 -3.40
C LEU A 56 -11.24 14.95 -4.52
N HIS A 57 -11.72 14.82 -5.76
CA HIS A 57 -11.17 15.52 -6.92
C HIS A 57 -11.44 17.04 -6.86
N ALA A 58 -12.64 17.45 -6.44
CA ALA A 58 -13.03 18.87 -6.36
C ALA A 58 -12.18 19.70 -5.38
N GLY A 59 -11.67 19.08 -4.31
CA GLY A 59 -10.77 19.72 -3.36
C GLY A 59 -9.36 19.97 -3.90
N ARG A 60 -8.99 19.37 -5.04
CA ARG A 60 -7.65 19.48 -5.63
C ARG A 60 -7.58 20.55 -6.70
N LYS A 61 -6.49 21.32 -6.64
CA LYS A 61 -6.16 22.30 -7.67
C LYS A 61 -5.47 21.60 -8.84
N THR A 62 -6.16 21.49 -9.97
CA THR A 62 -5.59 21.07 -11.24
C THR A 62 -5.10 22.27 -12.02
N GLY A 63 -3.86 22.22 -12.53
CA GLY A 63 -3.26 23.31 -13.31
C GLY A 63 -2.53 24.36 -12.46
N GLY A 64 -1.29 24.66 -12.84
CA GLY A 64 -0.39 25.55 -12.13
C GLY A 64 1.07 25.32 -12.52
N VAL A 65 1.97 26.06 -11.88
CA VAL A 65 3.43 25.85 -12.03
C VAL A 65 3.87 24.81 -11.00
N GLY A 66 4.51 23.73 -11.45
CA GLY A 66 5.04 22.68 -10.58
C GLY A 66 4.64 21.28 -11.04
N ARG A 67 4.92 20.29 -10.18
CA ARG A 67 4.54 18.89 -10.41
C ARG A 67 3.02 18.74 -10.33
N ALA A 68 2.45 17.93 -11.23
CA ALA A 68 1.05 17.53 -11.13
C ALA A 68 0.78 16.85 -9.78
N GLY A 69 -0.39 17.11 -9.20
CA GLY A 69 -0.82 16.42 -7.99
C GLY A 69 -1.06 14.94 -8.27
N TYR A 70 -0.89 14.11 -7.24
CA TYR A 70 -1.28 12.71 -7.28
C TYR A 70 -2.78 12.55 -7.46
N ASP A 71 -3.17 11.49 -8.16
CA ASP A 71 -4.55 11.12 -8.36
C ASP A 71 -5.24 10.78 -7.01
N PRO A 72 -6.40 11.39 -6.69
CA PRO A 72 -7.18 11.08 -5.49
C PRO A 72 -7.57 9.62 -5.34
N ASP A 73 -7.88 8.92 -6.43
CA ASP A 73 -8.35 7.54 -6.42
C ASP A 73 -7.18 6.61 -6.10
N MET A 74 -5.99 6.90 -6.64
CA MET A 74 -4.75 6.22 -6.25
C MET A 74 -4.48 6.40 -4.75
N LEU A 75 -4.55 7.63 -4.24
CA LEU A 75 -4.27 7.90 -2.83
C LEU A 75 -5.35 7.29 -1.90
N LEU A 76 -6.61 7.23 -2.34
CA LEU A 76 -7.68 6.56 -1.60
C LEU A 76 -7.43 5.05 -1.54
N THR A 77 -7.09 4.44 -2.69
CA THR A 77 -6.70 3.02 -2.79
C THR A 77 -5.54 2.72 -1.85
N LEU A 78 -4.51 3.58 -1.85
CA LEU A 78 -3.35 3.46 -0.98
C LEU A 78 -3.72 3.44 0.51
N LEU A 79 -4.61 4.35 0.94
CA LEU A 79 -5.07 4.40 2.32
C LEU A 79 -5.90 3.16 2.69
N ILE A 80 -6.85 2.76 1.84
CA ILE A 80 -7.69 1.59 2.09
C ILE A 80 -6.84 0.32 2.20
N TRP A 81 -5.92 0.11 1.25
CA TRP A 81 -5.01 -1.02 1.27
C TRP A 81 -4.10 -1.00 2.50
N GLY A 82 -3.51 0.16 2.81
CA GLY A 82 -2.71 0.36 4.01
C GLY A 82 -3.45 -0.04 5.29
N TRP A 83 -4.69 0.43 5.44
CA TRP A 83 -5.52 0.12 6.61
C TRP A 83 -5.95 -1.34 6.67
N ALA A 84 -6.21 -1.98 5.52
CA ALA A 84 -6.50 -3.41 5.43
C ALA A 84 -5.32 -4.26 5.92
N GLN A 85 -4.09 -3.79 5.69
CA GLN A 85 -2.85 -4.40 6.20
C GLN A 85 -2.51 -3.98 7.64
N GLY A 86 -3.39 -3.22 8.31
CA GLY A 86 -3.16 -2.71 9.67
C GLY A 86 -2.20 -1.53 9.75
N GLN A 87 -1.75 -0.98 8.62
CA GLN A 87 -0.78 0.11 8.58
C GLN A 87 -1.45 1.48 8.65
N ARG A 88 -1.22 2.22 9.74
CA ARG A 88 -1.79 3.57 9.94
C ARG A 88 -0.79 4.71 9.78
N SER A 89 0.50 4.45 10.01
CA SER A 89 1.54 5.48 9.87
C SER A 89 1.80 5.90 8.42
N SER A 90 1.75 7.20 8.16
CA SER A 90 1.97 7.78 6.82
C SER A 90 3.40 7.55 6.33
N ARG A 91 4.39 7.64 7.23
CA ARG A 91 5.81 7.34 6.91
C ARG A 91 6.02 5.88 6.58
N ARG A 92 5.30 5.00 7.27
CA ARG A 92 5.38 3.58 7.01
C ARG A 92 4.69 3.21 5.71
N LEU A 93 3.58 3.86 5.36
CA LEU A 93 2.97 3.76 4.03
C LEU A 93 3.95 4.21 2.93
N GLU A 94 4.62 5.35 3.08
CA GLU A 94 5.67 5.79 2.14
C GLU A 94 6.77 4.72 1.98
N ARG A 95 7.28 4.16 3.07
CA ARG A 95 8.28 3.06 3.02
C ARG A 95 7.75 1.82 2.30
N LEU A 96 6.47 1.47 2.48
CA LEU A 96 5.85 0.35 1.78
C LEU A 96 5.70 0.62 0.28
N CYS A 97 5.41 1.86 -0.13
CA CYS A 97 5.36 2.25 -1.54
C CYS A 97 6.68 2.02 -2.28
N HIS A 98 7.82 1.98 -1.58
CA HIS A 98 9.11 1.63 -2.18
C HIS A 98 9.43 0.13 -2.18
N ARG A 99 8.95 -0.61 -1.16
CA ARG A 99 9.45 -1.97 -0.87
C ARG A 99 8.46 -3.07 -1.19
N ASP A 100 7.17 -2.79 -1.08
CA ASP A 100 6.10 -3.76 -1.26
C ASP A 100 5.51 -3.67 -2.66
N VAL A 101 5.31 -4.82 -3.30
CA VAL A 101 4.87 -4.91 -4.69
C VAL A 101 3.44 -4.38 -4.86
N ALA A 102 2.53 -4.67 -3.93
CA ALA A 102 1.14 -4.22 -4.02
C ALA A 102 1.06 -2.69 -3.90
N PHE A 103 1.82 -2.09 -2.98
CA PHE A 103 1.88 -0.64 -2.85
C PHE A 103 2.51 0.04 -4.07
N ARG A 104 3.54 -0.58 -4.68
CA ARG A 104 4.14 -0.10 -5.93
C ARG A 104 3.14 -0.12 -7.08
N ILE A 105 2.33 -1.18 -7.19
CA ILE A 105 1.25 -1.30 -8.18
C ILE A 105 0.22 -0.19 -7.99
N ILE A 106 -0.27 0.02 -6.77
CA ILE A 106 -1.23 1.10 -6.47
C ILE A 106 -0.67 2.45 -6.92
N CYS A 107 0.60 2.73 -6.61
CA CYS A 107 1.24 3.99 -6.97
C CYS A 107 1.61 4.09 -8.46
N ALA A 108 1.45 3.03 -9.25
CA ALA A 108 1.95 2.91 -10.63
C ALA A 108 3.44 3.32 -10.77
N GLY A 109 4.23 3.09 -9.72
CA GLY A 109 5.64 3.49 -9.65
C GLY A 109 5.90 4.95 -9.24
N ASP A 110 4.89 5.81 -9.13
CA ASP A 110 5.04 7.19 -8.65
C ASP A 110 4.72 7.31 -7.15
N VAL A 111 5.75 7.28 -6.32
CA VAL A 111 5.61 7.15 -4.86
C VAL A 111 5.32 8.50 -4.18
N PRO A 112 4.17 8.65 -3.49
CA PRO A 112 3.88 9.85 -2.69
C PRO A 112 4.68 9.89 -1.40
N ASP A 113 5.07 11.09 -0.97
CA ASP A 113 5.69 11.31 0.33
C ASP A 113 4.67 11.22 1.48
N HIS A 114 5.14 10.95 2.71
CA HIS A 114 4.28 10.87 3.89
C HIS A 114 3.48 12.14 4.17
N VAL A 115 3.97 13.31 3.75
CA VAL A 115 3.27 14.59 3.94
C VAL A 115 2.03 14.65 3.04
N THR A 116 2.16 14.18 1.80
CA THR A 116 1.09 14.06 0.82
C THR A 116 0.05 13.08 1.30
N ILE A 117 0.47 11.91 1.79
CA ILE A 117 -0.42 10.89 2.36
C ILE A 117 -1.18 11.46 3.56
N SER A 118 -0.47 12.10 4.50
CA SER A 118 -1.07 12.65 5.73
C SER A 118 -2.06 13.78 5.43
N ARG A 119 -1.73 14.70 4.52
CA ARG A 119 -2.62 15.78 4.08
C ARG A 119 -3.88 15.21 3.41
N PHE A 120 -3.70 14.29 2.47
CA PHE A 120 -4.83 13.67 1.80
C PHE A 120 -5.75 12.93 2.78
N ARG A 121 -5.19 12.23 3.77
CA ARG A 121 -5.97 11.57 4.82
C ARG A 121 -6.82 12.56 5.62
N ALA A 122 -6.28 13.75 5.93
CA ALA A 122 -7.03 14.80 6.61
C ALA A 122 -8.19 15.32 5.74
N ASP A 123 -7.93 15.57 4.46
CA ASP A 123 -8.94 16.05 3.51
C ASP A 123 -10.03 14.98 3.25
N CYS A 124 -9.66 13.70 3.27
CA CYS A 124 -10.56 12.59 3.05
C CYS A 124 -11.57 12.39 4.20
N ALA A 125 -11.30 12.93 5.40
CA ALA A 125 -12.18 12.81 6.56
C ALA A 125 -13.55 13.44 6.32
N ASP A 126 -13.61 14.51 5.52
CA ASP A 126 -14.85 15.20 5.19
C ASP A 126 -15.72 14.39 4.20
N ALA A 127 -15.09 13.60 3.32
CA ALA A 127 -15.77 12.74 2.35
C ALA A 127 -16.04 11.32 2.86
N ALA A 128 -15.52 10.96 4.04
CA ALA A 128 -15.54 9.58 4.55
C ALA A 128 -16.97 9.03 4.75
N ALA A 129 -17.91 9.87 5.19
CA ALA A 129 -19.29 9.47 5.43
C ALA A 129 -20.01 9.04 4.13
N ASP A 130 -19.80 9.81 3.07
CA ASP A 130 -20.42 9.55 1.77
C ASP A 130 -19.79 8.31 1.11
N LEU A 131 -18.46 8.20 1.12
CA LEU A 131 -17.74 7.03 0.61
C LEU A 131 -18.18 5.75 1.34
N PHE A 132 -18.34 5.78 2.67
CA PHE A 132 -18.82 4.64 3.43
C PHE A 132 -20.24 4.23 3.02
N THR A 133 -21.12 5.20 2.80
CA THR A 133 -22.49 4.95 2.33
C THR A 133 -22.48 4.30 0.95
N GLN A 134 -21.61 4.75 0.04
CA GLN A 134 -21.46 4.15 -1.29
C GLN A 134 -20.98 2.70 -1.23
N VAL A 135 -20.02 2.39 -0.35
CA VAL A 135 -19.56 1.00 -0.14
C VAL A 135 -20.72 0.11 0.35
N LEU A 136 -21.53 0.59 1.31
CA LEU A 136 -22.71 -0.17 1.76
C LEU A 136 -23.74 -0.39 0.64
N MET A 137 -23.96 0.62 -0.20
CA MET A 137 -24.83 0.47 -1.38
C MET A 137 -24.27 -0.53 -2.39
N LEU A 138 -22.96 -0.54 -2.61
CA LEU A 138 -22.29 -1.50 -3.48
C LEU A 138 -22.45 -2.92 -2.94
N CYS A 139 -22.20 -3.13 -1.65
CA CYS A 139 -22.44 -4.42 -0.97
C CYS A 139 -23.90 -4.88 -1.08
N ALA A 140 -24.86 -3.96 -0.97
CA ALA A 140 -26.28 -4.27 -1.15
C ALA A 140 -26.61 -4.69 -2.60
N LYS A 141 -26.05 -3.99 -3.60
CA LYS A 141 -26.25 -4.33 -5.03
C LYS A 141 -25.65 -5.68 -5.39
N LEU A 142 -24.51 -6.03 -4.80
CA LEU A 142 -23.83 -7.32 -5.01
C LEU A 142 -24.51 -8.48 -4.26
N GLY A 143 -25.62 -8.24 -3.56
CA GLY A 143 -26.33 -9.26 -2.79
C GLY A 143 -25.58 -9.71 -1.54
N LEU A 144 -24.52 -9.00 -1.15
CA LEU A 144 -23.70 -9.29 0.03
C LEU A 144 -24.34 -8.79 1.33
N ALA A 145 -25.40 -7.96 1.25
CA ALA A 145 -26.10 -7.45 2.42
C ALA A 145 -27.55 -7.96 2.51
N ARG A 146 -27.86 -8.70 3.59
CA ARG A 146 -29.18 -8.58 4.24
C ARG A 146 -29.10 -7.37 5.16
N LEU A 147 -29.97 -6.37 4.97
CA LEU A 147 -30.18 -5.27 5.93
C LEU A 147 -30.81 -5.82 7.23
N GLY A 148 -30.01 -6.54 8.01
CA GLY A 148 -30.20 -6.72 9.44
C GLY A 148 -29.39 -5.65 10.17
N VAL A 149 -29.75 -5.34 11.42
CA VAL A 149 -29.04 -4.39 12.28
C VAL A 149 -27.54 -4.65 12.22
N VAL A 150 -26.80 -3.72 11.60
CA VAL A 150 -25.34 -3.80 11.47
C VAL A 150 -24.74 -3.30 12.77
N ALA A 151 -24.23 -4.22 13.60
CA ALA A 151 -23.34 -3.87 14.69
C ALA A 151 -21.94 -3.64 14.12
N LEU A 152 -21.53 -2.37 14.01
CA LEU A 152 -20.15 -2.01 13.72
C LEU A 152 -19.34 -2.18 15.01
N ASP A 153 -18.72 -3.34 15.21
CA ASP A 153 -17.74 -3.54 16.29
C ASP A 153 -16.36 -3.03 15.84
N GLY A 154 -16.27 -1.73 15.65
CA GLY A 154 -15.03 -1.01 15.42
C GLY A 154 -14.98 0.12 16.42
N VAL A 155 -14.05 0.02 17.39
CA VAL A 155 -13.81 0.92 18.53
C VAL A 155 -14.56 0.52 19.81
N LYS A 156 -13.77 0.29 20.88
CA LYS A 156 -14.22 0.27 22.28
C LYS A 156 -14.73 1.66 22.66
N ILE A 157 -15.88 2.08 22.13
CA ILE A 157 -16.63 3.18 22.70
C ILE A 157 -17.32 2.58 23.93
N ALA A 158 -17.06 3.12 25.12
CA ALA A 158 -17.96 2.93 26.25
C ALA A 158 -19.31 3.63 25.94
N ALA A 159 -20.09 3.04 25.02
CA ALA A 159 -21.40 3.51 24.63
C ALA A 159 -22.43 2.61 25.30
N ASN A 160 -23.03 3.15 26.34
CA ASN A 160 -24.25 2.62 26.95
C ASN A 160 -25.33 2.48 25.86
N ALA A 161 -25.49 1.27 25.33
CA ALA A 161 -26.47 0.95 24.30
C ALA A 161 -27.87 0.86 24.93
N SER A 162 -28.60 1.98 24.98
CA SER A 162 -30.05 1.95 25.21
C SER A 162 -30.78 1.86 23.87
N LEU A 163 -31.75 0.95 23.79
CA LEU A 163 -32.70 0.78 22.69
C LEU A 163 -33.54 2.05 22.38
N SER A 164 -33.36 3.13 23.14
CA SER A 164 -34.05 4.41 23.00
C SER A 164 -33.29 5.48 22.21
N ALA A 165 -32.04 5.23 21.80
CA ALA A 165 -31.23 6.22 21.07
C ALA A 165 -31.32 6.03 19.54
N ASN A 166 -32.54 6.06 18.97
CA ASN A 166 -32.69 6.23 17.53
C ASN A 166 -32.21 7.63 17.14
N ARG A 167 -31.02 7.72 16.54
CA ARG A 167 -30.52 8.97 15.96
C ARG A 167 -31.14 9.15 14.57
N THR A 168 -31.56 10.37 14.29
CA THR A 168 -31.99 10.80 12.95
C THR A 168 -30.83 10.64 11.96
N GLY A 169 -31.11 10.59 10.65
CA GLY A 169 -30.06 10.49 9.61
C GLY A 169 -28.97 11.56 9.76
N GLU A 170 -29.34 12.79 10.14
CA GLU A 170 -28.42 13.87 10.47
C GLU A 170 -27.56 13.57 11.71
N GLY A 171 -28.15 12.95 12.74
CA GLY A 171 -27.44 12.53 13.94
C GLY A 171 -26.47 11.37 13.72
N LEU A 172 -26.73 10.52 12.72
CA LEU A 172 -25.82 9.47 12.25
C LEU A 172 -24.68 10.07 11.43
N ALA A 173 -24.97 10.97 10.49
CA ALA A 173 -23.96 11.66 9.70
C ALA A 173 -23.00 12.48 10.59
N ALA A 174 -23.53 13.23 11.56
CA ALA A 174 -22.73 13.98 12.52
C ALA A 174 -21.88 13.06 13.42
N ALA A 175 -22.42 11.91 13.84
CA ALA A 175 -21.66 10.93 14.60
C ALA A 175 -20.53 10.32 13.75
N LEU A 176 -20.79 10.00 12.49
CA LEU A 176 -19.80 9.43 11.58
C LEU A 176 -18.68 10.43 11.25
N ALA A 177 -19.03 11.70 11.02
CA ALA A 177 -18.05 12.78 10.84
C ALA A 177 -17.18 12.98 12.11
N GLU A 178 -17.78 12.93 13.29
CA GLU A 178 -17.03 12.96 14.56
C GLU A 178 -16.10 11.75 14.71
N GLN A 179 -16.55 10.54 14.35
CA GLN A 179 -15.72 9.34 14.36
C GLN A 179 -14.59 9.43 13.34
N ALA A 180 -14.83 9.95 12.13
CA ALA A 180 -13.80 10.18 11.12
C ALA A 180 -12.74 11.15 11.62
N ARG A 181 -13.14 12.24 12.29
CA ARG A 181 -12.20 13.18 12.93
C ARG A 181 -11.40 12.54 14.06
N ARG A 182 -12.03 11.70 14.89
CA ARG A 182 -11.32 10.94 15.94
C ARG A 182 -10.34 9.93 15.37
N ALA A 183 -10.74 9.16 14.37
CA ALA A 183 -9.84 8.24 13.67
C ALA A 183 -8.66 9.00 13.03
N ALA A 184 -8.90 10.17 12.42
CA ALA A 184 -7.84 11.03 11.90
C ALA A 184 -6.89 11.51 13.02
N ALA A 185 -7.42 11.90 14.18
CA ALA A 185 -6.62 12.31 15.33
C ALA A 185 -5.85 11.14 15.97
N GLU A 186 -6.46 9.96 16.09
CA GLU A 186 -5.81 8.73 16.54
C GLU A 186 -4.68 8.34 15.59
N HIS A 187 -4.89 8.43 14.28
CA HIS A 187 -3.85 8.17 13.29
C HIS A 187 -2.71 9.19 13.35
N ALA A 188 -2.99 10.47 13.61
CA ALA A 188 -1.96 11.47 13.86
C ALA A 188 -1.18 11.21 15.17
N ALA A 189 -1.86 10.68 16.21
CA ALA A 189 -1.21 10.26 17.44
C ALA A 189 -0.36 8.99 17.23
N THR A 190 -0.82 8.03 16.43
CA THR A 190 -0.02 6.86 16.01
C THR A 190 1.21 7.29 15.22
N ASP A 191 1.08 8.23 14.27
CA ASP A 191 2.23 8.82 13.57
C ASP A 191 3.26 9.36 14.57
N THR A 192 2.82 10.11 15.58
CA THR A 192 3.71 10.71 16.60
C THR A 192 4.32 9.68 17.54
N ALA A 193 3.57 8.64 17.92
CA ALA A 193 4.02 7.59 18.84
C ALA A 193 4.99 6.61 18.17
N GLU A 194 4.74 6.24 16.91
CA GLU A 194 5.67 5.44 16.11
C GLU A 194 6.94 6.23 15.77
N ASP A 195 6.88 7.56 15.67
CA ASP A 195 8.05 8.43 15.53
C ASP A 195 8.95 8.44 16.80
N ALA A 196 8.40 8.10 17.98
CA ALA A 196 9.14 8.07 19.25
C ALA A 196 9.73 6.69 19.61
N ALA A 197 9.24 5.61 18.99
CA ALA A 197 9.77 4.27 19.17
C ALA A 197 10.85 4.00 18.11
N PRO A 198 12.10 3.65 18.49
CA PRO A 198 13.09 3.18 17.53
C PRO A 198 12.50 1.95 16.81
N THR A 199 12.49 1.96 15.49
CA THR A 199 12.14 0.77 14.72
C THR A 199 13.11 -0.35 15.06
N GLU A 200 12.66 -1.37 15.78
CA GLU A 200 13.40 -2.62 15.88
C GLU A 200 13.50 -3.24 14.48
N GLY A 201 14.71 -3.22 13.92
CA GLY A 201 15.06 -3.97 12.71
C GLY A 201 15.46 -3.12 11.51
N GLY A 202 16.71 -2.66 11.51
CA GLY A 202 17.38 -2.08 10.34
C GLY A 202 18.68 -1.41 10.77
N ASP A 203 19.71 -2.23 11.01
CA ASP A 203 21.10 -1.81 11.22
C ASP A 203 21.61 -1.07 9.98
N ASP A 204 21.30 0.23 9.86
CA ASP A 204 21.93 1.13 8.90
C ASP A 204 23.19 1.71 9.54
N ARG A 205 24.20 0.86 9.73
CA ARG A 205 25.58 1.34 9.79
C ARG A 205 25.98 1.75 8.38
N THR A 206 25.76 3.01 8.05
CA THR A 206 26.57 3.70 7.06
C THR A 206 28.01 3.69 7.60
N PRO A 207 28.98 2.98 7.00
CA PRO A 207 30.37 3.24 7.35
C PRO A 207 30.66 4.65 6.84
N ALA A 208 31.14 5.49 7.75
CA ALA A 208 31.69 6.79 7.42
C ALA A 208 32.68 6.64 6.26
N GLY A 209 32.58 7.57 5.31
CA GLY A 209 33.55 7.68 4.23
C GLY A 209 34.90 8.04 4.80
N ASP A 210 35.87 7.16 4.57
CA ASP A 210 37.28 7.51 4.63
C ASP A 210 37.76 7.63 3.17
N ASP A 211 38.06 8.86 2.76
CA ASP A 211 38.85 9.15 1.57
C ASP A 211 40.24 8.50 1.73
N GLU A 212 40.69 7.72 0.74
CA GLU A 212 41.98 7.93 0.06
C GLU A 212 42.27 6.90 -1.05
N SER A 213 42.54 7.45 -2.23
CA SER A 213 43.33 6.94 -3.36
C SER A 213 43.98 5.53 -3.29
N ALA A 214 43.68 4.68 -4.28
CA ALA A 214 44.69 3.86 -4.98
C ALA A 214 44.15 3.25 -6.28
N VAL A 215 44.63 3.77 -7.40
CA VAL A 215 44.68 3.08 -8.70
C VAL A 215 45.65 1.91 -8.60
N ALA A 216 45.23 0.69 -8.94
CA ALA A 216 46.09 -0.35 -9.50
C ALA A 216 45.26 -1.50 -10.08
N GLY A 217 45.46 -1.77 -11.38
CA GLY A 217 44.78 -2.84 -12.09
C GLY A 217 45.14 -4.25 -11.59
N ARG A 218 44.21 -5.18 -11.80
CA ARG A 218 44.51 -6.61 -11.85
C ARG A 218 43.82 -7.19 -13.08
N SER A 219 44.62 -7.35 -14.12
CA SER A 219 44.46 -8.33 -15.17
C SER A 219 44.22 -9.70 -14.53
N ASN A 220 43.20 -10.43 -14.99
CA ASN A 220 43.01 -11.84 -14.64
C ASN A 220 43.50 -12.71 -15.81
N PRO A 221 44.63 -13.41 -15.69
CA PRO A 221 45.00 -14.48 -16.61
C PRO A 221 44.51 -15.82 -16.04
N GLY A 222 44.04 -16.71 -16.91
CA GLY A 222 43.93 -18.14 -16.59
C GLY A 222 42.58 -18.77 -16.87
N SER A 223 42.23 -18.88 -18.15
CA SER A 223 41.55 -20.07 -18.67
C SER A 223 42.65 -21.04 -19.12
N ASP A 224 42.85 -22.14 -18.40
CA ASP A 224 43.35 -23.41 -18.95
C ASP A 224 43.32 -24.50 -17.86
N CYS A 225 42.88 -25.69 -18.29
CA CYS A 225 42.62 -26.97 -17.58
C CYS A 225 41.16 -27.21 -17.16
#